data_AF-A0A645IGS0-F1
#
_entry.id   AF-A0A645IGS0-F1
#
_cell.length_a   1.000
_cell.length_b   1.000
_cell.length_c   1.000
_cell.angle_alpha   90.00
_cell.angle_beta   90.00
_cell.angle_gamma   90.00
#
_symmetry.space_group_name_H-M   'P 1'
#
loop_
_entity.id
_entity.type
_entity.pdbx_description
1 polymer ?
#
loop_
_entity_poly.entity_id
_entity_poly.type
_entity_poly.pdbx_seq_one_letter_code
_entity_poly.pdbx_strand_id
1 'polypeptide(L)'
;MNNQSHYDLYIKQLGQDKQAVVLRYRMGLLTHIAKEIIVPASNIQLQVKGENDTYSFAYSLNGTTFQSIGQMDTRYLSTETDGGFTGIILGLYATSQTPATHAYADFDWFEYLSR
;
A
#
# COMPACT_ATOMS: atom_id res chain seq x y z
N MET A 1 -14.89 -11.48 -4.72
CA MET A 1 -13.70 -10.62 -4.55
C MET A 1 -12.49 -11.51 -4.75
N ASN A 2 -11.72 -11.27 -5.80
CA ASN A 2 -10.47 -11.99 -6.00
C ASN A 2 -9.43 -11.41 -5.02
N ASN A 3 -9.02 -12.19 -4.01
CA ASN A 3 -8.02 -11.75 -3.03
C ASN A 3 -6.58 -11.98 -3.52
N GLN A 4 -6.39 -12.17 -4.84
CA GLN A 4 -5.11 -12.53 -5.42
C GLN A 4 -4.48 -11.42 -6.26
N SER A 5 -5.17 -10.30 -6.48
CA SER A 5 -4.64 -9.18 -7.26
C SER A 5 -4.84 -7.87 -6.51
N HIS A 6 -3.75 -7.36 -5.96
CA HIS A 6 -3.75 -6.11 -5.21
C HIS A 6 -2.33 -5.55 -5.10
N TYR A 7 -2.26 -4.22 -4.98
CA TYR A 7 -1.03 -3.50 -4.64
C TYR A 7 -1.12 -3.00 -3.22
N ASP A 8 -0.10 -3.30 -2.44
CA ASP A 8 -0.04 -2.99 -1.03
C ASP A 8 1.06 -1.97 -0.78
N LEU A 9 0.67 -0.80 -0.28
CA LEU A 9 1.58 0.17 0.30
C LEU A 9 1.29 0.22 1.80
N TYR A 10 2.23 -0.24 2.63
CA TYR A 10 1.98 -0.40 4.06
C TYR A 10 3.19 -0.17 4.94
N ILE A 11 2.92 0.05 6.23
CA ILE A 11 3.92 0.15 7.27
C ILE A 11 4.08 -1.20 7.97
N LYS A 12 5.32 -1.63 8.15
CA LYS A 12 5.70 -2.83 8.90
C LYS A 12 6.49 -2.41 10.13
N GLN A 13 6.03 -2.80 11.32
CA GLN A 13 6.78 -2.59 12.55
C GLN A 13 8.00 -3.53 12.61
N LEU A 14 9.19 -3.01 12.88
CA LEU A 14 10.43 -3.79 13.00
C LEU A 14 11.01 -3.81 14.43
N GLY A 15 10.54 -2.91 15.31
CA GLY A 15 10.97 -2.77 16.71
C GLY A 15 10.29 -1.54 17.32
N GLN A 16 10.67 -1.11 18.53
CA GLN A 16 10.06 0.07 19.15
C GLN A 16 10.31 1.37 18.35
N ASP A 17 11.54 1.58 17.88
CA ASP A 17 11.93 2.85 17.22
C ASP A 17 12.11 2.73 15.70
N LYS A 18 11.75 1.58 15.11
CA LYS A 18 11.97 1.30 13.69
C LYS A 18 10.74 0.72 13.02
N GLN A 19 10.44 1.30 11.86
CA GLN A 19 9.40 0.86 10.94
C GLN A 19 9.99 0.67 9.55
N ALA A 20 9.23 0.04 8.66
CA ALA A 20 9.54 0.02 7.24
C ALA A 20 8.32 0.40 6.42
N VAL A 21 8.52 1.24 5.40
CA VAL A 21 7.55 1.47 4.33
C VAL A 21 7.77 0.40 3.28
N VAL A 22 6.74 -0.38 2.99
CA VAL A 22 6.81 -1.53 2.09
C VAL A 22 5.84 -1.34 0.93
N LEU A 23 6.35 -1.53 -0.28
CA LEU A 23 5.55 -1.65 -1.50
C LEU A 23 5.60 -3.09 -1.98
N ARG A 24 4.43 -3.74 -2.04
CA ARG A 24 4.26 -5.13 -2.45
C ARG A 24 3.20 -5.24 -3.54
N TYR A 25 3.44 -6.14 -4.48
CA TYR A 25 2.49 -6.47 -5.54
C TYR A 25 2.08 -7.94 -5.41
N ARG A 26 0.77 -8.19 -5.45
CA ARG A 26 0.21 -9.52 -5.58
C ARG A 26 -0.52 -9.63 -6.91
N MET A 27 -0.18 -10.66 -7.67
CA MET A 27 -0.79 -10.98 -8.97
C MET A 27 -0.94 -12.51 -9.06
N GLY A 28 -2.12 -13.02 -8.73
CA GLY A 28 -2.36 -14.45 -8.61
C GLY A 28 -1.49 -15.09 -7.51
N LEU A 29 -0.65 -16.03 -7.92
CA LEU A 29 0.32 -16.72 -7.05
C LEU A 29 1.60 -15.91 -6.81
N LEU A 30 1.86 -14.88 -7.63
CA LEU A 30 3.07 -14.07 -7.48
C LEU A 30 2.86 -13.05 -6.36
N THR A 31 3.76 -13.06 -5.38
CA THR A 31 3.90 -12.00 -4.38
C THR A 31 5.31 -11.45 -4.46
N HIS A 32 5.43 -10.17 -4.76
CA HIS A 32 6.73 -9.51 -4.94
C HIS A 32 6.82 -8.26 -4.05
N ILE A 33 7.84 -8.19 -3.20
CA ILE A 33 8.21 -6.95 -2.50
C ILE A 33 9.09 -6.15 -3.44
N ALA A 34 8.53 -5.07 -3.99
CA ALA A 34 9.24 -4.20 -4.92
C ALA A 34 10.23 -3.29 -4.19
N LYS A 35 9.86 -2.82 -2.99
CA LYS A 35 10.73 -1.99 -2.16
C LYS A 35 10.36 -2.08 -0.68
N GLU A 36 11.37 -2.03 0.17
CA GLU A 36 11.26 -1.94 1.63
C GLU A 36 12.28 -0.91 2.11
N ILE A 37 11.80 0.19 2.72
CA ILE A 37 12.63 1.30 3.19
C ILE A 37 12.48 1.40 4.70
N ILE A 38 13.59 1.26 5.42
CA ILE A 38 13.62 1.40 6.88
C ILE A 38 13.54 2.89 7.24
N VAL A 39 12.64 3.22 8.15
CA VAL A 39 12.40 4.59 8.63
C VAL A 39 12.29 4.61 10.15
N PRO A 40 12.54 5.75 10.81
CA PRO A 40 12.25 5.92 12.23
C PRO A 40 10.76 5.73 12.51
N ALA A 41 10.43 5.14 13.66
CA ALA A 41 9.04 5.05 14.08
C ALA A 41 8.42 6.45 14.25
N SER A 42 7.35 6.74 13.50
CA SER A 42 6.72 8.07 13.45
C SER A 42 5.34 7.99 12.82
N ASN A 43 4.64 9.13 12.75
CA ASN A 43 3.42 9.24 11.95
C ASN A 43 3.83 9.33 10.47
N ILE A 44 3.45 8.31 9.69
CA ILE A 44 3.80 8.21 8.27
C ILE A 44 2.55 8.42 7.43
N GLN A 45 2.62 9.36 6.49
CA GLN A 45 1.58 9.51 5.47
C GLN A 45 1.91 8.62 4.28
N LEU A 46 0.93 7.88 3.81
CA LEU A 46 1.02 7.05 2.60
C LEU A 46 0.18 7.69 1.49
N GLN A 47 0.71 7.71 0.28
CA GLN A 47 0.04 8.29 -0.87
C GLN A 47 0.04 7.30 -2.04
N VAL A 48 -1.13 7.18 -2.66
CA VAL A 48 -1.33 6.50 -3.93
C VAL A 48 -1.93 7.50 -4.91
N LYS A 49 -1.28 7.68 -6.06
CA LYS A 49 -1.78 8.53 -7.14
C LYS A 49 -2.12 7.64 -8.34
N GLY A 50 -3.38 7.65 -8.75
CA GLY A 50 -3.83 7.00 -9.98
C GLY A 50 -3.74 7.96 -11.17
N GLU A 51 -3.12 7.50 -12.25
CA GLU A 51 -3.22 8.06 -13.59
C GLU A 51 -3.77 6.98 -14.54
N ASN A 52 -4.00 7.31 -15.81
CA ASN A 52 -4.64 6.39 -16.75
C ASN A 52 -3.95 5.02 -16.81
N ASP A 53 -2.62 5.01 -16.91
CA ASP A 53 -1.85 3.80 -17.15
C ASP A 53 -1.09 3.32 -15.91
N THR A 54 -0.97 4.15 -14.86
CA THR A 54 -0.11 3.84 -13.70
C THR A 54 -0.68 4.26 -12.36
N TYR A 55 -0.35 3.49 -11.33
CA TYR A 55 -0.36 3.92 -9.94
C TYR A 55 1.05 4.30 -9.52
N SER A 56 1.19 5.49 -8.93
CA SER A 56 2.42 5.94 -8.28
C SER A 56 2.26 5.88 -6.76
N PHE A 57 3.28 5.40 -6.07
CA PHE A 57 3.28 5.19 -4.62
C PHE A 57 4.33 6.08 -3.97
N ALA A 58 3.96 6.77 -2.91
CA ALA A 58 4.86 7.64 -2.15
C ALA A 58 4.54 7.62 -0.66
N TYR A 59 5.48 8.11 0.15
CA TYR A 59 5.29 8.30 1.59
C TYR A 59 5.91 9.60 2.08
N SER A 60 5.46 10.10 3.23
CA SER A 60 6.04 11.26 3.90
C SER A 60 6.23 11.01 5.39
N LEU A 61 7.39 11.40 5.93
CA LEU A 61 7.70 11.34 7.36
C LEU A 61 7.45 12.68 8.08
N ASN A 62 7.28 13.76 7.34
CA ASN A 62 7.06 15.12 7.86
C ASN A 62 5.70 15.70 7.44
N GLY A 63 4.93 14.96 6.64
CA GLY A 63 3.61 15.36 6.13
C GLY A 63 3.63 16.41 5.03
N THR A 64 4.79 16.87 4.57
CA THR A 64 4.91 17.92 3.56
C THR A 64 5.68 17.47 2.32
N THR A 65 6.71 16.64 2.50
CA THR A 65 7.59 16.19 1.42
C THR A 65 7.35 14.70 1.20
N PHE A 66 6.84 14.36 0.02
CA PHE A 66 6.59 12.98 -0.38
C PHE A 66 7.79 12.41 -1.14
N GLN A 67 8.23 11.23 -0.71
CA GLN A 67 9.29 10.44 -1.35
C GLN A 67 8.64 9.30 -2.13
N SER A 68 8.96 9.21 -3.43
CA SER A 68 8.48 8.12 -4.28
C SER A 68 9.12 6.80 -3.86
N ILE A 69 8.29 5.77 -3.70
CA ILE A 69 8.73 4.39 -3.41
C ILE A 69 8.59 3.48 -4.62
N GLY A 70 7.73 3.81 -5.58
CA GLY A 70 7.62 3.07 -6.84
C GLY A 70 6.38 3.42 -7.65
N GLN A 71 6.23 2.73 -8.77
CA GLN A 71 5.06 2.81 -9.64
C GLN A 71 4.74 1.44 -10.22
N MET A 72 3.48 1.22 -10.61
CA MET A 72 3.02 0.00 -11.25
C MET A 72 1.87 0.28 -12.23
N ASP A 73 1.78 -0.50 -13.31
CA ASP A 73 0.72 -0.32 -14.29
C ASP A 73 -0.67 -0.66 -13.75
N THR A 74 -1.69 0.09 -14.16
CA THR A 74 -3.10 -0.17 -13.82
C THR A 74 -3.60 -1.49 -14.43
N ARG A 75 -3.02 -1.91 -15.57
CA ARG A 75 -3.48 -3.06 -16.37
C ARG A 75 -3.53 -4.37 -15.60
N TYR A 76 -2.63 -4.62 -14.65
CA TYR A 76 -2.63 -5.91 -13.94
C TYR A 76 -3.75 -6.02 -12.90
N LEU A 77 -4.46 -4.93 -12.60
CA LEU A 77 -5.67 -4.91 -11.78
C LEU A 77 -6.95 -4.75 -12.62
N SER A 78 -6.83 -4.72 -13.95
CA SER A 78 -7.98 -4.59 -14.85
C SER A 78 -8.85 -5.85 -14.86
N THR A 79 -10.13 -5.68 -15.18
CA THR A 79 -11.06 -6.80 -15.37
C THR A 79 -10.63 -7.74 -16.50
N GLU A 80 -9.92 -7.23 -17.49
CA GLU A 80 -9.39 -7.97 -18.64
C GLU A 80 -8.25 -8.91 -18.23
N THR A 81 -7.49 -8.55 -17.19
CA THR A 81 -6.36 -9.35 -16.70
C THR A 81 -6.73 -10.20 -15.49
N ASP A 82 -7.43 -9.62 -14.50
CA ASP A 82 -7.78 -10.31 -13.26
C ASP A 82 -9.12 -11.07 -13.34
N GLY A 83 -9.90 -10.80 -14.39
CA GLY A 83 -11.24 -11.36 -14.57
C GLY A 83 -12.27 -10.77 -13.61
N GLY A 84 -13.49 -11.29 -13.69
CA GLY A 84 -14.59 -10.87 -12.82
C GLY A 84 -15.32 -9.61 -13.30
N PHE A 85 -16.12 -9.04 -12.39
CA PHE A 85 -17.06 -7.94 -12.68
C PHE A 85 -16.95 -6.77 -11.69
N THR A 86 -15.84 -6.69 -10.95
CA THR A 86 -15.61 -5.66 -9.92
C THR A 86 -14.57 -4.64 -10.38
N GLY A 87 -14.64 -3.43 -9.84
CA GLY A 87 -13.62 -2.39 -10.04
C GLY A 87 -12.58 -2.35 -8.93
N ILE A 88 -11.61 -1.44 -9.08
CA ILE A 88 -10.54 -1.19 -8.11
C ILE A 88 -11.09 -0.44 -6.90
N ILE A 89 -10.66 -0.85 -5.71
CA ILE A 89 -10.98 -0.20 -4.43
C ILE A 89 -9.68 0.27 -3.79
N LEU A 90 -9.65 1.52 -3.29
CA LEU A 90 -8.62 1.98 -2.37
C LEU A 90 -9.11 1.73 -0.95
N GLY A 91 -8.41 0.86 -0.22
CA GLY A 91 -8.83 0.42 1.11
C GLY A 91 -7.71 0.57 2.13
N LEU A 92 -8.07 1.11 3.30
CA LEU A 92 -7.22 1.03 4.48
C LEU A 92 -7.29 -0.38 5.05
N TYR A 93 -6.15 -0.93 5.46
CA TYR A 93 -6.10 -2.25 6.05
C TYR A 93 -5.01 -2.34 7.13
N ALA A 94 -5.22 -3.27 8.05
CA ALA A 94 -4.23 -3.68 9.03
C ALA A 94 -4.26 -5.20 9.13
N THR A 95 -3.09 -5.82 9.26
CA THR A 95 -2.97 -7.27 9.41
C THR A 95 -1.88 -7.59 10.40
N SER A 96 -2.06 -8.68 11.14
CA SER A 96 -1.02 -9.29 11.93
C SER A 96 -0.49 -10.55 11.28
N GLN A 97 0.75 -10.93 11.63
CA GLN A 97 1.30 -12.25 11.26
C GLN A 97 0.94 -13.34 12.27
N THR A 98 0.49 -12.96 13.47
CA THR A 98 0.15 -13.90 14.54
C THR A 98 -1.25 -13.60 15.08
N PRO A 99 -2.06 -14.62 15.42
CA PRO A 99 -3.37 -14.40 16.03
C PRO A 99 -3.29 -13.77 17.44
N ALA A 100 -2.15 -13.90 18.12
CA ALA A 100 -1.97 -13.50 19.51
C ALA A 100 -1.57 -12.03 19.71
N THR A 101 -1.44 -11.23 18.64
CA THR A 101 -1.05 -9.83 18.78
C THR A 101 -2.25 -8.92 19.02
N HIS A 102 -2.01 -7.87 19.79
CA HIS A 102 -2.95 -6.77 20.03
C HIS A 102 -2.58 -5.51 19.22
N ALA A 103 -1.83 -5.68 18.12
CA ALA A 103 -1.46 -4.59 17.25
C ALA A 103 -2.70 -3.97 16.60
N TYR A 104 -2.76 -2.65 16.60
CA TYR A 104 -3.74 -1.84 15.90
C TYR A 104 -3.01 -0.80 15.04
N ALA A 105 -3.73 -0.21 14.09
CA ALA A 105 -3.25 0.90 13.29
C ALA A 105 -4.29 2.02 13.38
N ASP A 106 -3.84 3.21 13.76
CA ASP A 106 -4.66 4.40 13.79
C ASP A 106 -4.46 5.20 12.50
N PHE A 107 -5.58 5.55 11.86
CA PHE A 107 -5.60 6.39 10.68
C PHE A 107 -6.30 7.69 11.05
N ASP A 108 -5.52 8.77 11.17
CA ASP A 108 -6.04 10.09 11.58
C ASP A 108 -7.01 10.67 10.55
N TRP A 109 -6.74 10.46 9.27
CA TRP A 109 -7.58 10.91 8.16
C TRP A 109 -7.37 10.06 6.90
N PHE A 110 -8.30 10.19 5.96
CA PHE A 110 -8.19 9.65 4.61
C PHE A 110 -8.64 10.71 3.61
N GLU A 111 -7.73 11.18 2.77
CA GLU A 111 -8.03 12.19 1.75
C GLU A 111 -8.19 11.50 0.39
N TYR A 112 -9.32 11.76 -0.27
CA TYR A 112 -9.59 11.28 -1.62
C TYR A 112 -9.96 12.45 -2.51
N LEU A 113 -9.10 12.73 -3.48
CA LEU A 113 -9.29 13.79 -4.47
C LEU A 113 -9.51 13.14 -5.84
N SER A 114 -10.74 13.19 -6.33
CA SER A 114 -11.03 12.93 -7.73
C SER A 114 -10.74 14.20 -8.53
N ARG A 115 -9.94 14.09 -9.59
CA ARG A 115 -9.88 15.16 -10.60
C ARG A 115 -11.18 15.28 -11.36
#